data_AF-A0A8J2LCL6-F1
#
_entry.id   AF-A0A8J2LCL6-F1
#
_cell.length_a   1.000
_cell.length_b   1.000
_cell.length_c   1.000
_cell.angle_alpha   90.00
_cell.angle_beta   90.00
_cell.angle_gamma   90.00
#
_symmetry.space_group_name_H-M   'P 1'
#
loop_
_entity.id
_entity.type
_entity.pdbx_description
1 polymer ?
#
loop_
_entity_poly.entity_id
_entity_poly.type
_entity_poly.pdbx_seq_one_letter_code
_entity_poly.pdbx_strand_id
1 'polypeptide(L)'
;MKAHSKQSPVEELLRQADQLISTQKPRAEVYAAMAESLGLAWKDLNNQLEQRKTILKFNTSLHTELEECSAKIIQVENASCENPETIEACQELISRSKSLRKSMLSSFLRCLEEGQTLIEKLEEQRTIDSRPDYGAIQAQFCELA
;
A
#
# COMPACT_ATOMS: atom_id res chain seq x y z
N MET A 1 26.20 -2.71 -21.11
CA MET A 1 26.77 -3.73 -20.20
C MET A 1 25.78 -4.86 -20.05
N LYS A 2 26.22 -6.11 -20.23
CA LYS A 2 25.39 -7.31 -20.33
C LYS A 2 24.77 -7.66 -18.97
N ALA A 3 23.44 -7.65 -18.89
CA ALA A 3 22.70 -8.21 -17.77
C ALA A 3 23.00 -9.71 -17.71
N HIS A 4 23.81 -10.12 -16.72
CA HIS A 4 24.01 -11.53 -16.45
C HIS A 4 22.67 -12.05 -15.92
N SER A 5 22.08 -12.99 -16.66
CA SER A 5 20.88 -13.72 -16.30
C SER A 5 21.14 -14.49 -15.01
N LYS A 6 20.92 -13.83 -13.87
CA LYS A 6 20.69 -14.54 -12.63
C LYS A 6 19.35 -15.23 -12.83
N GLN A 7 19.39 -16.55 -13.05
CA GLN A 7 18.21 -17.40 -12.85
C GLN A 7 17.54 -16.93 -11.56
N SER A 8 16.23 -16.69 -11.64
CA SER A 8 15.46 -16.23 -10.50
C SER A 8 15.69 -17.20 -9.34
N PRO A 9 15.87 -16.76 -8.09
CA PRO A 9 15.98 -17.65 -6.93
C PRO A 9 14.86 -18.71 -6.88
N VAL A 10 13.71 -18.38 -7.48
CA VAL A 10 12.56 -19.28 -7.66
C VAL A 10 12.85 -20.42 -8.65
N GLU A 11 13.54 -20.15 -9.76
CA GLU A 11 13.87 -21.15 -10.79
C GLU A 11 14.88 -22.18 -10.27
N GLU A 12 15.86 -21.75 -9.47
CA GLU A 12 16.82 -22.67 -8.84
C GLU A 12 16.15 -23.50 -7.73
N LEU A 13 15.23 -22.92 -6.96
CA LEU A 13 14.41 -23.66 -5.99
C LEU A 13 13.55 -24.73 -6.68
N LEU A 14 12.92 -24.40 -7.82
CA LEU A 14 12.14 -25.36 -8.61
C LEU A 14 13.02 -26.51 -9.13
N ARG A 15 14.21 -26.19 -9.67
CA ARG A 15 15.15 -27.20 -10.17
C ARG A 15 15.62 -28.15 -9.06
N GLN A 16 15.87 -27.63 -7.86
CA GLN A 16 16.28 -28.43 -6.71
C GLN A 16 15.14 -29.33 -6.21
N ALA A 17 13.89 -28.82 -6.22
CA ALA A 17 12.71 -29.62 -5.93
C ALA A 17 12.56 -30.78 -6.94
N ASP A 18 12.71 -30.51 -8.24
CA ASP A 18 12.64 -31.52 -9.31
C ASP A 18 13.71 -32.62 -9.15
N GLN A 19 14.94 -32.25 -8.78
CA GLN A 19 16.01 -33.22 -8.51
C GLN A 19 15.74 -34.09 -7.28
N LEU A 20 15.15 -33.52 -6.22
CA LEU A 20 14.72 -34.26 -5.03
C LEU A 20 13.56 -35.22 -5.32
N ILE A 21 12.60 -34.80 -6.15
CA ILE A 21 11.47 -35.62 -6.63
C ILE A 21 11.96 -36.85 -7.40
N SER A 22 13.00 -36.67 -8.21
CA SER A 22 13.59 -37.77 -8.99
C SER A 22 14.35 -38.81 -8.15
N THR A 23 14.79 -38.46 -6.94
CA THR A 23 15.73 -39.27 -6.15
C THR A 23 15.10 -39.94 -4.93
N GLN A 24 14.05 -39.36 -4.34
CA GLN A 24 13.24 -40.02 -3.31
C GLN A 24 12.13 -40.82 -4.01
N LYS A 25 11.79 -42.03 -3.55
CA LYS A 25 10.56 -42.75 -3.98
C LYS A 25 9.38 -42.22 -3.16
N PRO A 26 8.66 -41.20 -3.62
CA PRO A 26 7.78 -40.43 -2.79
C PRO A 26 6.34 -40.89 -3.02
N ARG A 27 5.48 -40.82 -2.01
CA ARG A 27 4.04 -40.90 -2.29
C ARG A 27 3.68 -39.63 -3.05
N ALA A 28 3.32 -39.75 -4.33
CA ALA A 28 2.97 -38.63 -5.20
C ALA A 28 1.93 -37.68 -4.54
N GLU A 29 1.08 -38.24 -3.69
CA GLU A 29 0.10 -37.53 -2.86
C GLU A 29 0.71 -36.49 -1.92
N VAL A 30 1.84 -36.80 -1.26
CA VAL A 30 2.51 -35.86 -0.34
C VAL A 30 3.08 -34.68 -1.11
N TYR A 31 3.66 -34.91 -2.29
CA TYR A 31 4.15 -33.82 -3.13
C TYR A 31 3.03 -32.99 -3.74
N ALA A 32 1.92 -33.61 -4.14
CA ALA A 32 0.74 -32.86 -4.58
C ALA A 32 0.23 -31.93 -3.47
N ALA A 33 0.12 -32.43 -2.23
CA ALA A 33 -0.29 -31.63 -1.08
C ALA A 33 0.71 -30.50 -0.73
N MET A 34 2.02 -30.77 -0.83
CA MET A 34 3.05 -29.74 -0.62
C MET A 34 3.01 -28.66 -1.71
N ALA A 35 2.85 -29.04 -2.97
CA ALA A 35 2.73 -28.11 -4.08
C ALA A 35 1.46 -27.26 -3.98
N GLU A 36 0.35 -27.86 -3.55
CA GLU A 36 -0.90 -27.15 -3.25
C GLU A 36 -0.72 -26.15 -2.11
N SER A 37 -0.13 -26.57 -0.99
CA SER A 37 0.16 -25.69 0.16
C SER A 37 1.06 -24.52 -0.23
N LEU A 38 2.11 -24.77 -1.01
CA LEU A 38 3.00 -23.72 -1.52
C LEU A 38 2.26 -22.78 -2.48
N GLY A 39 1.39 -23.31 -3.34
CA GLY A 39 0.55 -22.52 -4.24
C GLY A 39 -0.41 -21.57 -3.50
N LEU A 40 -1.02 -22.06 -2.41
CA LEU A 40 -1.86 -21.25 -1.54
C LEU A 40 -1.05 -20.15 -0.84
N ALA A 41 0.09 -20.51 -0.24
CA ALA A 41 0.97 -19.55 0.43
C ALA A 41 1.48 -18.47 -0.53
N TRP A 42 1.82 -18.84 -1.77
CA TRP A 42 2.22 -17.90 -2.81
C TRP A 42 1.09 -16.95 -3.20
N LYS A 43 -0.13 -17.46 -3.35
CA LYS A 43 -1.31 -16.65 -3.66
C LYS A 43 -1.60 -15.64 -2.55
N ASP A 44 -1.52 -16.06 -1.29
CA ASP A 44 -1.74 -15.18 -0.13
C ASP A 44 -0.67 -14.11 -0.03
N LEU A 45 0.61 -14.47 -0.24
CA LEU A 45 1.70 -13.51 -0.31
C LEU A 45 1.46 -12.47 -1.41
N ASN A 46 1.08 -12.92 -2.61
CA ASN A 46 0.82 -12.01 -3.72
C ASN A 46 -0.36 -11.07 -3.43
N ASN A 47 -1.43 -11.57 -2.79
CA ASN A 47 -2.56 -10.76 -2.38
C ASN A 47 -2.14 -9.67 -1.37
N GLN A 48 -1.34 -10.03 -0.35
CA GLN A 48 -0.81 -9.06 0.61
C GLN A 48 0.07 -8.01 -0.06
N LEU A 49 0.91 -8.42 -1.02
CA LEU A 49 1.78 -7.50 -1.74
C LEU A 49 0.98 -6.50 -2.59
N GLU A 50 -0.06 -6.95 -3.30
CA GLU A 50 -0.91 -6.04 -4.09
C GLU A 50 -1.74 -5.10 -3.20
N GLN A 51 -2.20 -5.58 -2.05
CA GLN A 51 -2.89 -4.73 -1.06
C GLN A 51 -1.95 -3.65 -0.50
N ARG A 52 -0.73 -4.02 -0.07
CA ARG A 52 0.30 -3.07 0.40
C ARG A 52 0.68 -2.05 -0.67
N LYS A 53 0.86 -2.49 -1.91
CA LYS A 53 1.13 -1.62 -3.06
C LYS A 53 0.01 -0.61 -3.27
N THR A 54 -1.24 -1.03 -3.14
CA THR A 54 -2.40 -0.14 -3.25
C THR A 54 -2.40 0.92 -2.14
N ILE A 55 -2.16 0.51 -0.89
CA ILE A 55 -2.03 1.43 0.25
C ILE A 55 -0.92 2.44 0.03
N LEU A 56 0.26 2.01 -0.43
CA LEU A 56 1.38 2.91 -0.70
C LEU A 56 1.07 3.94 -1.79
N LYS A 57 0.28 3.57 -2.81
CA LYS A 57 -0.21 4.52 -3.82
C LYS A 57 -1.11 5.58 -3.20
N PHE A 58 -2.09 5.18 -2.40
CA PHE A 58 -2.99 6.12 -1.71
C PHE A 58 -2.22 7.02 -0.74
N ASN A 59 -1.27 6.46 0.01
CA ASN A 59 -0.43 7.23 0.92
C ASN A 59 0.42 8.27 0.17
N THR A 60 1.03 7.90 -0.97
CA THR A 60 1.81 8.83 -1.78
C THR A 60 0.95 9.95 -2.38
N SER A 61 -0.26 9.60 -2.85
CA SER A 61 -1.25 10.58 -3.32
C SER A 61 -1.59 11.57 -2.21
N LEU A 62 -1.99 11.07 -1.04
CA LEU A 62 -2.34 11.88 0.12
C LEU A 62 -1.20 12.82 0.54
N HIS A 63 0.06 12.37 0.48
CA HIS A 63 1.19 13.25 0.79
C HIS A 63 1.34 14.39 -0.23
N THR A 64 1.16 14.12 -1.51
CA THR A 64 1.15 15.14 -2.58
C THR A 64 0.02 16.16 -2.33
N GLU A 65 -1.14 15.67 -1.92
CA GLU A 65 -2.30 16.48 -1.57
C GLU A 65 -2.08 17.39 -0.38
N LEU A 66 -1.47 16.85 0.68
CA LEU A 66 -1.13 17.60 1.88
C LEU A 66 -0.11 18.71 1.58
N GLU A 67 0.85 18.47 0.70
CA GLU A 67 1.80 19.50 0.24
C GLU A 67 1.08 20.65 -0.48
N GLU A 68 0.16 20.34 -1.40
CA GLU A 68 -0.64 21.37 -2.09
C GLU A 68 -1.53 22.14 -1.11
N CYS A 69 -2.15 21.43 -0.16
CA CYS A 69 -2.95 22.02 0.90
C CYS A 69 -2.11 22.98 1.77
N SER A 70 -0.91 22.55 2.18
CA SER A 70 0.03 23.36 2.95
C SER A 70 0.45 24.62 2.19
N ALA A 71 0.74 24.52 0.89
CA ALA A 71 1.04 25.68 0.06
C ALA A 71 -0.13 26.68 -0.01
N LYS A 72 -1.38 26.21 -0.03
CA LYS A 72 -2.57 27.09 0.01
C LYS A 72 -2.76 27.75 1.37
N ILE A 73 -2.44 27.07 2.48
CA ILE A 73 -2.43 27.67 3.83
C ILE A 73 -1.45 28.85 3.87
N ILE A 74 -0.23 28.63 3.39
CA ILE A 74 0.81 29.68 3.34
C ILE A 74 0.32 30.88 2.50
N GLN A 75 -0.38 30.66 1.39
CA GLN A 75 -0.94 31.77 0.60
C GLN A 75 -1.99 32.58 1.38
N VAL A 76 -2.85 31.92 2.17
CA VAL A 76 -3.83 32.60 3.03
C VAL A 76 -3.14 33.37 4.16
N GLU A 77 -2.11 32.80 4.77
CA GLU A 77 -1.30 33.45 5.81
C GLU A 77 -0.60 34.71 5.25
N ASN A 78 0.05 34.59 4.10
CA ASN A 78 0.71 35.71 3.42
C ASN A 78 -0.28 36.85 3.13
N ALA A 79 -1.45 36.53 2.56
CA ALA A 79 -2.48 37.53 2.30
C ALA A 79 -3.01 38.20 3.59
N SER A 80 -2.92 37.53 4.74
CA SER A 80 -3.36 38.08 6.03
C SER A 80 -2.35 39.06 6.63
N CYS A 81 -1.09 39.03 6.18
CA CYS A 81 -0.03 39.94 6.61
C CYS A 81 0.10 41.19 5.71
N GLU A 82 -0.68 41.29 4.64
CA GLU A 82 -0.64 42.43 3.73
C GLU A 82 -1.33 43.66 4.33
N ASN A 83 -0.72 44.83 4.14
CA ASN A 83 -1.23 46.10 4.63
C ASN A 83 -1.55 47.04 3.45
N PRO A 84 -2.77 47.00 2.89
CA PRO A 84 -3.15 47.83 1.76
C PRO A 84 -3.23 49.32 2.14
N GLU A 85 -2.72 50.20 1.27
CA GLU A 85 -2.67 51.65 1.51
C GLU A 85 -3.85 52.41 0.87
N THR A 86 -4.59 51.77 -0.03
CA THR A 86 -5.73 52.38 -0.75
C THR A 86 -7.02 51.58 -0.56
N ILE A 87 -8.17 52.23 -0.76
CA ILE A 87 -9.49 51.57 -0.68
C ILE A 87 -9.61 50.49 -1.76
N GLU A 88 -9.08 50.75 -2.96
CA GLU A 88 -9.05 49.81 -4.08
C GLU A 88 -8.22 48.56 -3.71
N ALA A 89 -7.04 48.75 -3.12
CA ALA A 89 -6.19 47.66 -2.65
C ALA A 89 -6.88 46.84 -1.53
N CYS A 90 -7.62 47.49 -0.62
CA CYS A 90 -8.46 46.80 0.36
C CYS A 90 -9.53 45.92 -0.30
N GLN A 91 -10.22 46.43 -1.32
CA GLN A 91 -11.27 45.68 -2.03
C GLN A 91 -10.70 44.48 -2.79
N GLU A 92 -9.55 44.64 -3.43
CA GLU A 92 -8.81 43.56 -4.09
C GLU A 92 -8.35 42.50 -3.08
N LEU A 93 -7.77 42.93 -1.95
CA LEU A 93 -7.33 42.04 -0.89
C LEU A 93 -8.50 41.22 -0.33
N ILE A 94 -9.66 41.83 -0.06
CA ILE A 94 -10.86 41.12 0.40
C ILE A 94 -11.30 40.07 -0.62
N SER A 95 -11.35 40.44 -1.90
CA SER A 95 -11.80 39.56 -2.98
C SER A 95 -10.86 38.36 -3.16
N ARG A 96 -9.54 38.61 -3.20
CA ARG A 96 -8.52 37.57 -3.27
C ARG A 96 -8.52 36.68 -2.03
N SER A 97 -8.62 37.27 -0.84
CA SER A 97 -8.63 36.54 0.43
C SER A 97 -9.85 35.60 0.55
N LYS A 98 -11.02 35.99 0.01
CA LYS A 98 -12.17 35.08 -0.12
C LYS A 98 -11.89 33.91 -1.06
N SER A 99 -11.28 34.17 -2.22
CA SER A 99 -10.91 33.13 -3.19
C SER A 99 -9.89 32.15 -2.62
N LEU A 100 -8.83 32.65 -1.98
CA LEU A 100 -7.79 31.84 -1.36
C LEU A 100 -8.35 30.93 -0.26
N ARG A 101 -9.19 31.46 0.64
CA ARG A 101 -9.84 30.63 1.67
C ARG A 101 -10.72 29.54 1.06
N LYS A 102 -11.47 29.85 0.00
CA LYS A 102 -12.29 28.84 -0.70
C LYS A 102 -11.42 27.73 -1.29
N SER A 103 -10.34 28.09 -1.98
CA SER A 103 -9.40 27.14 -2.57
C SER A 103 -8.72 26.26 -1.51
N MET A 104 -8.27 26.86 -0.41
CA MET A 104 -7.67 26.17 0.73
C MET A 104 -8.66 25.15 1.33
N LEU A 105 -9.90 25.56 1.60
CA LEU A 105 -10.92 24.66 2.16
C LEU A 105 -11.26 23.50 1.22
N SER A 106 -11.34 23.75 -0.10
CA SER A 106 -11.52 22.66 -1.07
C SER A 106 -10.35 21.68 -1.05
N SER A 107 -9.11 22.17 -0.91
CA SER A 107 -7.92 21.31 -0.78
C SER A 107 -7.95 20.47 0.50
N PHE A 108 -8.34 21.08 1.61
CA PHE A 108 -8.51 20.39 2.89
C PHE A 108 -9.55 19.28 2.80
N LEU A 109 -10.70 19.55 2.18
CA LEU A 109 -11.75 18.55 2.01
C LEU A 109 -11.24 17.35 1.22
N ARG A 110 -10.51 17.58 0.11
CA ARG A 110 -9.88 16.51 -0.67
C ARG A 110 -8.87 15.70 0.15
N CYS A 111 -8.03 16.36 0.95
CA CYS A 111 -7.10 15.67 1.84
C CYS A 111 -7.84 14.77 2.85
N LEU A 112 -8.99 15.23 3.37
CA LEU A 112 -9.81 14.44 4.30
C LEU A 112 -10.45 13.24 3.61
N GLU A 113 -10.97 13.40 2.40
CA GLU A 113 -11.56 12.30 1.61
C GLU A 113 -10.50 11.23 1.25
N GLU A 114 -9.32 11.65 0.81
CA GLU A 114 -8.21 10.74 0.53
C GLU A 114 -7.66 10.08 1.80
N GLY A 115 -7.57 10.84 2.89
CA GLY A 115 -7.16 10.34 4.20
C GLY A 115 -8.12 9.27 4.73
N GLN A 116 -9.43 9.50 4.61
CA GLN A 116 -10.46 8.55 4.99
C GLN A 116 -10.36 7.26 4.15
N THR A 117 -10.21 7.39 2.84
CA THR A 117 -10.00 6.25 1.93
C THR A 117 -8.78 5.43 2.31
N LEU A 118 -7.67 6.09 2.68
CA LEU A 118 -6.45 5.41 3.12
C LEU A 118 -6.66 4.67 4.46
N ILE A 119 -7.36 5.28 5.41
CA ILE A 119 -7.68 4.65 6.70
C ILE A 119 -8.52 3.39 6.48
N GLU A 120 -9.57 3.46 5.65
CA GLU A 120 -10.40 2.29 5.31
C GLU A 120 -9.55 1.15 4.73
N LYS A 121 -8.63 1.47 3.81
CA LYS A 121 -7.71 0.48 3.22
C LYS A 121 -6.73 -0.11 4.25
N LEU A 122 -6.28 0.67 5.21
CA LEU A 122 -5.42 0.19 6.30
C LEU A 122 -6.20 -0.70 7.26
N GLU A 123 -7.46 -0.38 7.57
CA GLU A 123 -8.32 -1.19 8.43
C GLU A 123 -8.64 -2.55 7.80
N GLU A 124 -8.91 -2.59 6.50
CA GLU A 124 -9.07 -3.83 5.72
C GLU A 124 -7.85 -4.76 5.83
N GLN A 125 -6.64 -4.22 6.05
CA GLN A 125 -5.41 -5.01 6.22
C GLN A 125 -5.16 -5.47 7.66
N ARG A 126 -5.61 -4.73 8.67
CA ARG A 126 -5.33 -5.03 10.08
C ARG A 126 -5.91 -6.37 10.53
N THR A 127 -6.92 -6.89 9.83
CA THR A 127 -7.58 -8.16 10.13
C THR A 127 -6.89 -9.39 9.55
N ILE A 128 -5.78 -9.22 8.82
CA ILE A 128 -5.09 -10.31 8.13
C ILE A 128 -3.75 -10.64 8.83
N ASP A 129 -3.78 -11.06 10.11
CA ASP A 129 -2.62 -11.85 10.60
C ASP A 129 -2.62 -13.13 9.78
N SER A 130 -1.67 -13.20 8.85
CA SER A 130 -1.55 -14.24 7.84
C SER A 130 -0.74 -15.43 8.35
N ARG A 131 -0.38 -15.44 9.63
CA ARG A 131 0.22 -16.62 10.23
C ARG A 131 -0.85 -17.72 10.25
N PRO A 132 -0.53 -18.92 9.74
CA PRO A 132 -1.41 -20.06 9.97
C PRO A 132 -1.59 -20.23 11.47
N ASP A 133 -2.78 -20.64 11.90
CA ASP A 133 -2.91 -21.25 13.22
C ASP A 133 -2.05 -22.51 13.21
N TYR A 134 -0.80 -22.36 13.67
CA TYR A 134 0.15 -23.46 13.75
C TYR A 134 -0.41 -24.61 14.61
N GLY A 135 -1.42 -24.36 15.46
CA GLY A 135 -2.17 -25.39 16.17
C GLY A 135 -2.99 -26.29 15.25
N ALA A 136 -3.62 -25.74 14.20
CA ALA A 136 -4.47 -26.50 13.28
C ALA A 136 -3.65 -27.34 12.29
N ILE A 137 -2.51 -26.81 11.81
CA ILE A 137 -1.60 -27.54 10.91
C ILE A 137 -0.91 -28.70 11.65
N GLN A 138 -0.48 -28.49 12.90
CA GLN A 138 0.15 -29.56 13.70
C GLN A 138 -0.82 -30.71 13.99
N ALA A 139 -2.11 -30.42 14.19
CA ALA A 139 -3.13 -31.45 14.45
C ALA A 139 -3.34 -32.39 13.25
N GLN A 140 -3.34 -31.85 12.01
CA GLN A 140 -3.48 -32.66 10.79
C GLN A 140 -2.28 -33.58 10.51
N PHE A 141 -1.07 -33.17 10.89
CA PHE A 141 0.12 -34.01 10.74
C PHE A 141 0.22 -35.12 11.79
N CYS A 142 -0.36 -34.93 12.99
CA CYS A 142 -0.39 -35.97 14.04
C CYS A 142 -1.43 -37.08 13.78
N GLU A 143 -2.47 -36.83 12.99
CA GLU A 143 -3.49 -37.85 12.65
C GLU A 143 -3.05 -38.81 11.52
N LEU A 144 -1.89 -38.55 10.88
CA LEU A 144 -1.35 -39.32 9.76
C LEU A 144 -0.07 -40.12 10.12
N ALA A 145 0.31 -40.17 11.40
CA ALA A 145 1.43 -40.95 11.93
C ALA A 145 0.94 -42.06 12.86
#